data_AF-A0A962IFG3-F1
#
_entry.id   AF-A0A962IFG3-F1
#
_cell.length_a   1.000
_cell.length_b   1.000
_cell.length_c   1.000
_cell.angle_alpha   90.00
_cell.angle_beta   90.00
_cell.angle_gamma   90.00
#
_symmetry.space_group_name_H-M   'P 1'
#
loop_
_entity.id
_entity.type
_entity.pdbx_description
1 polymer ?
#
loop_
_entity_poly.entity_id
_entity_poly.type
_entity_poly.pdbx_seq_one_letter_code
_entity_poly.pdbx_strand_id
1 'polypeptide(L)'
;MNTADSKPELDVLLAATSYLMTRYSLQSAKNPMTYDTGKLAESICQHLALLLKQPEVQGSRVFRTAYHSLAYEWEHILVQHRLNATGSHEQPAKESTSSAINQTSLMAPASQRLH
;
A
#
# COMPACT_ATOMS: atom_id res chain seq x y z
N MET A 1 -9.37 6.83 44.48
CA MET A 1 -9.64 6.00 43.27
C MET A 1 -8.37 5.98 42.44
N ASN A 2 -7.85 4.78 42.18
CA ASN A 2 -6.53 4.54 41.60
C ASN A 2 -6.43 5.03 40.15
N THR A 3 -5.43 5.85 39.85
CA THR A 3 -5.12 6.43 38.52
C THR A 3 -4.03 5.64 37.79
N ALA A 4 -3.95 4.32 37.98
CA ALA A 4 -2.79 3.52 37.54
C ALA A 4 -3.00 2.67 36.28
N ASP A 5 -4.22 2.54 35.74
CA ASP A 5 -4.51 1.51 34.73
C ASP A 5 -4.54 1.97 33.26
N SER A 6 -4.30 3.24 32.94
CA SER A 6 -4.40 3.74 31.55
C SER A 6 -3.09 3.68 30.74
N LYS A 7 -1.95 3.46 31.42
CA LYS A 7 -0.62 3.52 30.80
C LYS A 7 -0.29 2.43 29.75
N PRO A 8 -0.67 1.15 29.92
CA PRO A 8 -0.23 0.11 28.98
C PRO A 8 -0.86 0.26 27.58
N GLU A 9 -1.99 0.95 27.46
CA GLU A 9 -2.68 1.13 26.18
C GLU A 9 -1.95 2.12 25.26
N LEU A 10 -1.44 3.23 25.82
CA LEU A 10 -0.67 4.22 25.07
C LEU A 10 0.66 3.65 24.58
N ASP A 11 1.42 2.99 25.45
CA ASP A 11 2.73 2.44 25.11
C ASP A 11 2.61 1.38 24.00
N VAL A 12 1.58 0.53 24.06
CA VAL A 12 1.28 -0.45 23.01
C VAL A 12 0.92 0.25 21.69
N LEU A 13 0.09 1.29 21.75
CA LEU A 13 -0.32 2.03 20.56
C LEU A 13 0.87 2.75 19.90
N LEU A 14 1.77 3.33 20.70
CA LEU A 14 3.02 3.93 20.22
C LEU A 14 3.92 2.88 19.55
N ALA A 15 4.16 1.75 20.21
CA ALA A 15 4.97 0.67 19.67
C ALA A 15 4.41 0.13 18.34
N ALA A 16 3.09 -0.09 18.28
CA ALA A 16 2.42 -0.53 17.06
C ALA A 16 2.52 0.50 15.94
N THR A 17 2.38 1.78 16.25
CA THR A 17 2.53 2.89 15.29
C THR A 17 3.96 2.95 14.73
N SER A 18 4.97 2.88 15.60
CA SER A 18 6.38 2.85 15.18
C SER A 18 6.72 1.63 14.34
N TYR A 19 6.17 0.46 14.68
CA TYR A 19 6.31 -0.76 13.90
C TYR A 19 5.72 -0.60 12.49
N LEU A 20 4.50 -0.07 12.38
CA LEU A 20 3.86 0.16 11.08
C LEU A 20 4.64 1.16 10.21
N MET A 21 5.10 2.27 10.78
CA MET A 21 5.93 3.25 10.07
C MET A 21 7.24 2.62 9.58
N THR A 22 7.89 1.81 10.42
CA THR A 22 9.11 1.08 10.04
C THR A 22 8.85 0.11 8.89
N ARG A 23 7.76 -0.67 8.98
CA ARG A 23 7.34 -1.59 7.91
C ARG A 23 7.06 -0.84 6.61
N TYR A 24 6.37 0.30 6.69
CA TYR A 24 6.14 1.15 5.53
C TYR A 24 7.45 1.62 4.89
N SER A 25 8.40 2.14 5.67
CA SER A 25 9.68 2.61 5.16
C SER A 25 10.47 1.49 4.47
N LEU A 26 10.50 0.30 5.06
CA LEU A 26 11.18 -0.86 4.47
C LEU A 26 10.55 -1.31 3.15
N GLN A 27 9.22 -1.26 3.06
CA GLN A 27 8.51 -1.73 1.87
C GLN A 27 8.50 -0.69 0.76
N SER A 28 8.30 0.58 1.10
CA SER A 28 8.30 1.70 0.14
C SER A 28 9.69 1.94 -0.46
N ALA A 29 10.77 1.62 0.26
CA ALA A 29 12.13 1.65 -0.29
C ALA A 29 12.35 0.64 -1.43
N LYS A 30 11.61 -0.49 -1.43
CA LYS A 30 11.71 -1.51 -2.48
C LYS A 30 10.75 -1.24 -3.62
N ASN A 31 9.48 -1.04 -3.28
CA ASN A 31 8.39 -0.81 -4.23
C ASN A 31 7.49 0.31 -3.68
N PRO A 32 7.77 1.57 -4.04
CA PRO A 32 6.93 2.68 -3.63
C PRO A 32 5.56 2.58 -4.31
N MET A 33 4.51 3.04 -3.62
CA MET A 33 3.18 3.25 -4.22
C MET A 33 2.45 1.98 -4.70
N THR A 34 2.66 0.86 -4.01
CA THR A 34 1.87 -0.38 -4.18
C THR A 34 0.62 -0.39 -3.30
N TYR A 35 -0.34 -1.27 -3.61
CA TYR A 35 -1.53 -1.52 -2.78
C TYR A 35 -1.16 -1.81 -1.32
N ASP A 36 -0.17 -2.67 -1.09
CA ASP A 36 0.26 -3.06 0.25
C ASP A 36 0.90 -1.89 1.01
N THR A 37 1.73 -1.08 0.35
CA THR A 37 2.26 0.15 0.98
C THR A 37 1.16 1.16 1.28
N GLY A 38 0.13 1.24 0.43
CA GLY A 38 -1.04 2.07 0.68
C GLY A 38 -1.85 1.59 1.89
N LYS A 39 -1.99 0.28 2.06
CA LYS A 39 -2.63 -0.32 3.24
C LYS A 39 -1.86 -0.03 4.53
N LEU A 40 -0.53 -0.09 4.49
CA LEU A 40 0.30 0.32 5.62
C LEU A 40 0.11 1.81 5.95
N ALA A 41 0.08 2.69 4.95
CA ALA A 41 -0.19 4.12 5.17
C ALA A 41 -1.58 4.35 5.79
N GLU A 42 -2.60 3.63 5.32
CA GLU A 42 -3.95 3.68 5.88
C GLU A 42 -3.99 3.26 7.36
N SER A 43 -3.33 2.15 7.71
CA SER A 43 -3.22 1.69 9.10
C SER A 43 -2.46 2.69 9.98
N ILE A 44 -1.42 3.35 9.46
CA ILE A 44 -0.69 4.38 10.21
C ILE A 44 -1.59 5.58 10.51
N CYS A 45 -2.35 6.07 9.55
CA CYS A 45 -3.32 7.15 9.77
C CYS A 45 -4.34 6.78 10.86
N GLN A 46 -4.86 5.55 10.83
CA GLN A 46 -5.80 5.06 11.85
C GLN A 46 -5.17 5.04 13.25
N HIS A 47 -3.94 4.54 13.37
CA HIS A 47 -3.22 4.51 14.64
C HIS A 47 -2.90 5.92 15.17
N LEU A 48 -2.52 6.85 14.30
CA LEU A 48 -2.30 8.25 14.68
C LEU A 48 -3.60 8.92 15.15
N ALA A 49 -4.73 8.61 14.52
CA ALA A 49 -6.04 9.08 14.97
C ALA A 49 -6.42 8.51 16.35
N LEU A 50 -6.03 7.28 16.67
CA LEU A 50 -6.18 6.70 18.00
C LEU A 50 -5.24 7.37 19.02
N LEU A 51 -3.99 7.64 18.65
CA LEU A 51 -3.03 8.32 19.53
C LEU A 51 -3.51 9.72 19.91
N LEU A 52 -4.06 10.46 18.94
CA LEU A 52 -4.63 11.77 19.17
C LEU A 52 -5.82 11.73 20.13
N LYS A 53 -6.49 10.60 20.33
CA LYS A 53 -7.59 10.47 21.31
C LYS A 53 -7.10 10.14 22.72
N GLN A 54 -5.82 9.81 22.90
CA GLN A 54 -5.30 9.40 24.20
C GLN A 54 -5.24 10.59 25.17
N PRO A 55 -5.70 10.44 26.43
CA PRO A 55 -5.72 11.53 27.41
C PRO A 55 -4.35 12.18 27.63
N GLU A 56 -3.28 11.39 27.63
CA GLU A 56 -1.90 11.85 27.82
C GLU A 56 -1.44 12.75 26.66
N VAL A 57 -1.86 12.41 25.43
CA VAL A 57 -1.59 13.21 24.24
C VAL A 57 -2.39 14.50 24.28
N GLN A 58 -3.66 14.44 24.68
CA GLN A 58 -4.51 15.63 24.81
C GLN A 58 -4.08 16.58 25.94
N GLY A 59 -3.56 16.02 27.04
CA GLY A 59 -3.05 16.76 28.18
C GLY A 59 -1.71 17.48 27.91
N SER A 60 -0.99 17.10 26.86
CA SER A 60 0.30 17.69 26.49
C SER A 60 0.22 18.44 25.18
N ARG A 61 0.38 19.77 25.21
CA ARG A 61 0.42 20.60 23.99
C ARG A 61 1.51 20.12 23.03
N VAL A 62 2.67 19.75 23.55
CA VAL A 62 3.82 19.29 22.74
C VAL A 62 3.47 18.00 22.01
N PHE A 63 2.90 17.00 22.72
CA PHE A 63 2.50 15.74 22.09
C PHE A 63 1.39 15.94 21.09
N ARG A 64 0.35 16.71 21.45
CA ARG A 64 -0.74 17.02 20.52
C ARG A 64 -0.23 17.66 19.24
N THR A 65 0.64 18.68 19.32
CA THR A 65 1.22 19.31 18.13
C THR A 65 2.05 18.31 17.31
N ALA A 66 2.91 17.53 17.95
CA ALA A 66 3.75 16.55 17.25
C ALA A 66 2.91 15.50 16.52
N TYR A 67 1.93 14.89 17.18
CA TYR A 67 1.10 13.84 16.58
C TYR A 67 0.12 14.40 15.54
N HIS A 68 -0.34 15.65 15.66
CA HIS A 68 -1.14 16.28 14.59
C HIS A 68 -0.32 16.53 13.34
N SER A 69 0.89 17.09 13.46
CA SER A 69 1.78 17.29 12.32
C SER A 69 2.09 15.96 11.63
N LEU A 70 2.37 14.93 12.42
CA LEU A 70 2.63 13.58 11.90
C LEU A 70 1.40 13.00 11.19
N ALA A 71 0.20 13.12 11.79
CA ALA A 71 -1.04 12.68 11.16
C ALA A 71 -1.29 13.38 9.82
N TYR A 72 -1.07 14.70 9.75
CA TYR A 72 -1.22 15.48 8.54
C TYR A 72 -0.28 15.01 7.42
N GLU A 73 1.00 14.76 7.73
CA GLU A 73 1.96 14.23 6.75
C GLU A 73 1.54 12.85 6.23
N TRP A 74 1.07 11.97 7.11
CA TRP A 74 0.60 10.63 6.73
C TRP A 74 -0.69 10.65 5.91
N GLU A 75 -1.61 11.58 6.20
CA GLU A 75 -2.80 11.79 5.38
C GLU A 75 -2.41 12.20 3.95
N HIS A 76 -1.42 13.09 3.80
CA HIS A 76 -0.92 13.48 2.48
C HIS A 76 -0.31 12.28 1.73
N ILE A 77 0.50 11.46 2.41
CA ILE A 77 1.05 10.22 1.84
C ILE A 77 -0.08 9.28 1.39
N LEU A 78 -1.11 9.09 2.22
CA LEU A 78 -2.24 8.23 1.89
C LEU A 78 -3.03 8.74 0.67
N VAL A 79 -3.20 10.07 0.54
CA VAL A 79 -3.80 10.68 -0.65
C VAL A 79 -2.99 10.36 -1.89
N GLN A 80 -1.66 10.44 -1.84
CA GLN A 80 -0.80 10.09 -2.97
C GLN A 80 -0.96 8.61 -3.38
N HIS A 81 -1.05 7.69 -2.42
CA HIS A 81 -1.35 6.27 -2.71
C HIS A 81 -2.69 6.11 -3.42
N ARG A 82 -3.74 6.81 -2.95
CA ARG A 82 -5.07 6.75 -3.57
C ARG A 82 -5.07 7.27 -5.01
N LEU A 83 -4.38 8.39 -5.26
CA LEU A 83 -4.26 8.95 -6.61
C LEU A 83 -3.52 8.02 -7.57
N ASN A 84 -2.43 7.39 -7.10
CA ASN A 84 -1.67 6.44 -7.91
C ASN A 84 -2.46 5.15 -8.18
N ALA A 85 -3.25 4.69 -7.22
CA ALA A 85 -4.15 3.55 -7.41
C ALA A 85 -5.22 3.84 -8.47
N THR A 86 -5.79 5.05 -8.48
CA THR A 86 -6.77 5.46 -9.51
C THR A 86 -6.12 5.67 -10.88
N GLY A 87 -4.92 6.24 -10.95
CA GLY A 87 -4.20 6.46 -12.22
C GLY A 87 -3.68 5.17 -12.87
N SER A 88 -3.52 4.09 -12.10
CA SER A 88 -3.12 2.77 -12.61
C SER A 88 -4.28 1.94 -13.14
N HIS A 89 -5.53 2.37 -12.94
CA HIS A 89 -6.74 1.64 -13.32
C HIS A 89 -7.31 2.08 -14.69
N GLU A 90 -6.72 3.10 -15.34
CA GLU A 90 -7.09 3.60 -16.67
C GLU A 90 -6.10 3.16 -17.78
N GLN A 91 -5.54 1.95 -17.70
CA GLN A 91 -5.06 1.28 -18.91
C GLN A 91 -6.13 0.28 -19.35
N PRO A 92 -6.92 0.56 -20.41
CA PRO A 92 -7.69 -0.50 -21.05
C PRO A 92 -6.71 -1.58 -21.47
N ALA A 93 -7.03 -2.81 -21.09
CA ALA A 93 -6.33 -4.00 -21.52
C ALA A 93 -6.02 -3.89 -23.01
N LYS A 94 -4.73 -3.84 -23.37
CA LYS A 94 -4.32 -4.27 -24.70
C LYS A 94 -4.73 -5.74 -24.78
N GLU A 95 -5.86 -5.99 -25.44
CA GLU A 95 -6.25 -7.31 -25.87
C GLU A 95 -5.05 -7.97 -26.52
N SER A 96 -4.57 -9.01 -25.85
CA SER A 96 -3.65 -9.97 -26.41
C SER A 96 -4.43 -10.78 -27.44
N THR A 97 -4.50 -10.31 -28.68
CA THR A 97 -4.78 -11.19 -29.82
C THR A 97 -3.46 -11.72 -30.36
N SER A 98 -2.89 -12.66 -29.59
CA SER A 98 -2.03 -13.69 -30.16
C SER A 98 -2.94 -14.61 -30.99
N SER A 99 -3.03 -14.37 -32.29
CA SER A 99 -3.47 -15.40 -33.24
C SER A 99 -2.28 -15.83 -34.08
N ALA A 100 -1.55 -16.80 -33.53
CA ALA A 100 -0.72 -17.68 -34.31
C ALA A 100 -1.65 -18.51 -35.20
N ILE A 101 -1.68 -18.23 -36.51
CA ILE A 101 -2.20 -19.17 -37.50
C ILE A 101 -1.09 -19.43 -38.49
N ASN A 102 -0.35 -20.49 -38.21
CA ASN A 102 0.52 -21.15 -39.17
C ASN A 102 -0.04 -22.55 -39.42
N GLN A 103 -0.13 -22.88 -40.72
CA GLN A 103 -0.26 -24.21 -41.33
C GLN A 103 -1.66 -24.84 -41.44
N THR A 104 -2.13 -24.95 -42.69
CA THR A 104 -2.28 -26.29 -43.29
C THR A 104 -2.08 -26.23 -44.81
N SER A 105 -0.96 -26.80 -45.24
CA SER A 105 -0.69 -27.25 -46.61
C SER A 105 -1.65 -28.38 -46.94
N LEU A 106 -2.36 -28.30 -48.08
CA LEU A 106 -3.18 -29.39 -48.60
C LEU A 106 -2.62 -29.92 -49.91
N MET A 107 -2.20 -31.18 -49.84
CA MET A 107 -2.20 -32.21 -50.87
C MET A 107 -1.18 -32.16 -52.02
N ALA A 108 -0.16 -33.02 -51.87
CA ALA A 108 0.52 -33.70 -52.96
C ALA A 108 -0.46 -34.58 -53.78
N PRO A 109 -0.04 -35.00 -54.98
CA PRO A 109 0.13 -36.44 -55.15
C PRO A 109 1.49 -36.86 -55.73
N ALA A 110 2.04 -37.86 -55.05
CA ALA A 110 2.86 -38.99 -55.47
C ALA A 110 3.56 -39.05 -56.86
N SER A 111 4.87 -39.36 -56.77
CA SER A 111 5.64 -40.31 -57.61
C SER A 111 5.89 -39.92 -59.08
N GLN A 112 7.09 -39.96 -59.67
CA GLN A 112 8.18 -40.95 -59.68
C GLN A 112 9.52 -40.23 -60.04
N ARG A 113 10.62 -40.41 -59.29
CA ARG A 113 11.75 -41.36 -59.49
C ARG A 113 12.56 -41.22 -60.82
N LEU A 114 13.76 -40.63 -60.67
CA LEU A 114 15.04 -40.82 -61.40
C LEU A 114 15.05 -41.74 -62.64
N HIS A 115 15.36 -41.19 -63.82
CA HIS A 115 16.66 -41.27 -64.51
C HIS A 115 16.66 -40.42 -65.80
#